data_AF-A0AAW1TQU4-F1
#
_entry.id   AF-A0AAW1TQU4-F1
#
_cell.length_a   1.000
_cell.length_b   1.000
_cell.length_c   1.000
_cell.angle_alpha   90.00
_cell.angle_beta   90.00
_cell.angle_gamma   90.00
#
_symmetry.space_group_name_H-M   'P 1'
#
loop_
_entity.id
_entity.type
_entity.pdbx_description
1 polymer ?
#
loop_
_entity_poly.entity_id
_entity_poly.type
_entity_poly.pdbx_seq_one_letter_code
_entity_poly.pdbx_strand_id
1 'polypeptide(L)'
;MSGLALIYRKHLSDPDVPNATKKAVTWIKDKILHGYYMSGMEDRLLVERLLNTCLVPYQLPAAERMKKLYHLLGTVDDHAIKAFMELQKNQLCVRKLVLEWLELHRRSYTVEVSKEIGLKLQALSRCLPEPVKLMNF
;
A
#
# COMPACT_ATOMS: atom_id res chain seq x y z
N MET A 1 4.39 3.80 14.05
CA MET A 1 3.46 4.16 12.94
C MET A 1 2.01 3.77 13.22
N SER A 2 1.71 2.56 13.71
CA SER A 2 0.33 2.09 13.93
C SER A 2 -0.50 2.95 14.91
N GLY A 3 0.10 3.46 15.99
CA GLY A 3 -0.60 4.35 16.94
C GLY A 3 -1.05 5.67 16.30
N LEU A 4 -0.24 6.26 15.43
CA LEU A 4 -0.58 7.49 14.72
C LEU A 4 -1.76 7.27 13.76
N ALA A 5 -1.82 6.13 13.08
CA ALA A 5 -2.93 5.81 12.20
C ALA A 5 -4.27 5.62 12.94
N LEU A 6 -4.25 5.06 14.15
CA LEU A 6 -5.43 4.96 15.00
C LEU A 6 -5.92 6.35 15.44
N ILE A 7 -5.01 7.25 15.81
CA ILE A 7 -5.33 8.65 16.15
C ILE A 7 -5.94 9.34 14.92
N TYR A 8 -5.33 9.23 13.74
CA TYR A 8 -5.87 9.79 12.50
C TYR A 8 -7.28 9.28 12.20
N ARG A 9 -7.47 7.96 12.27
CA ARG A 9 -8.78 7.32 12.01
C ARG A 9 -9.85 7.82 12.97
N LYS A 10 -9.54 7.93 14.27
CA LYS A 10 -10.47 8.38 15.31
C LYS A 10 -10.87 9.85 15.12
N HIS A 11 -9.93 10.72 14.73
CA HIS A 11 -10.16 12.17 14.72
C HIS A 11 -10.59 12.76 13.37
N LEU A 12 -10.36 12.08 12.25
CA LEU A 12 -10.77 12.56 10.91
C LEU A 12 -11.93 11.77 10.29
N SER A 13 -12.36 10.67 10.92
CA SER A 13 -13.58 9.96 10.51
C SER A 13 -14.82 10.45 11.27
N ASP A 14 -14.63 11.20 12.35
CA ASP A 14 -15.69 11.69 13.21
C ASP A 14 -16.07 13.14 12.81
N PRO A 15 -17.33 13.38 12.36
CA PRO A 15 -17.77 14.70 11.94
C PRO A 15 -17.74 15.73 13.08
N ASP A 16 -17.89 15.28 14.34
CA ASP A 16 -18.03 16.13 15.53
C ASP A 16 -16.69 16.60 16.12
N VAL A 17 -15.57 16.21 15.49
CA VAL A 17 -14.25 16.60 15.97
C VAL A 17 -13.99 18.09 15.71
N PRO A 18 -13.57 18.87 16.74
CA PRO A 18 -13.27 20.28 16.61
C PRO A 18 -12.24 20.58 15.51
N ASN A 19 -12.42 21.70 14.81
CA ASN A 19 -11.49 22.13 13.76
C ASN A 19 -10.04 22.30 14.26
N ALA A 20 -9.85 22.68 15.52
CA ALA A 20 -8.54 22.74 16.15
C ALA A 20 -7.86 21.36 16.23
N THR A 21 -8.62 20.33 16.61
CA THR A 21 -8.14 18.94 16.66
C THR A 21 -7.87 18.40 15.26
N LYS A 22 -8.74 18.70 14.27
CA LYS A 22 -8.50 18.34 12.86
C LYS A 22 -7.16 18.90 12.38
N LYS A 23 -6.89 20.20 12.60
CA LYS A 23 -5.60 20.83 12.28
C LYS A 23 -4.42 20.20 13.00
N ALA A 24 -4.58 19.87 14.29
CA ALA A 24 -3.52 19.28 15.11
C ALA A 24 -3.13 17.86 14.68
N VAL A 25 -4.00 17.13 13.96
CA VAL A 25 -3.73 15.77 13.45
C VAL A 25 -3.53 15.70 11.94
N THR A 26 -3.67 16.83 11.23
CA THR A 26 -3.50 16.90 9.77
C THR A 26 -2.14 16.39 9.31
N TRP A 27 -1.07 16.62 10.07
CA TRP A 27 0.29 16.19 9.72
C TRP A 27 0.47 14.65 9.73
N ILE A 28 -0.45 13.90 10.35
CA ILE A 28 -0.29 12.46 10.55
C ILE A 28 -0.35 11.70 9.22
N LYS A 29 -1.23 12.08 8.29
CA LYS A 29 -1.28 11.45 6.94
C LYS A 29 0.03 11.65 6.18
N ASP A 30 0.65 12.84 6.30
CA ASP A 30 1.93 13.14 5.65
C ASP A 30 3.01 12.25 6.23
N LYS A 31 3.11 12.18 7.56
CA LYS A 31 4.07 11.29 8.23
C LYS A 31 3.86 9.82 7.90
N ILE A 32 2.61 9.35 7.80
CA ILE A 32 2.31 7.99 7.35
C ILE A 32 2.89 7.75 5.95
N LEU A 33 2.62 8.64 4.99
CA LEU A 33 3.08 8.50 3.61
C LEU A 33 4.60 8.67 3.47
N HIS A 34 5.22 9.60 4.19
CA HIS A 34 6.68 9.76 4.24
C HIS A 34 7.37 8.47 4.69
N GLY A 35 6.72 7.68 5.54
CA GLY A 35 7.18 6.36 5.96
C GLY A 35 7.45 5.39 4.80
N TYR A 36 6.85 5.59 3.62
CA TYR A 36 7.07 4.73 2.45
C TYR A 36 8.50 4.83 1.91
N TYR A 37 9.17 5.97 2.11
CA TYR A 37 10.58 6.15 1.75
C TYR A 37 11.55 5.61 2.80
N MET A 38 11.07 5.12 3.94
CA MET A 38 11.92 4.42 4.90
C MET A 38 12.43 3.11 4.30
N SER A 39 13.63 2.71 4.71
CA SER A 39 14.47 1.76 3.99
C SER A 39 13.94 0.32 3.96
N GLY A 40 13.01 -0.05 4.86
CA GLY A 40 12.54 -1.42 5.05
C GLY A 40 11.33 -1.81 4.20
N MET A 41 11.29 -3.07 3.73
CA MET A 41 10.11 -3.66 3.09
C MET A 41 8.90 -3.69 4.04
N GLU A 42 9.14 -4.02 5.32
CA GLU A 42 8.08 -4.03 6.34
C GLU A 42 7.44 -2.66 6.53
N ASP A 43 8.24 -1.59 6.49
CA ASP A 43 7.75 -0.22 6.60
C ASP A 43 6.87 0.14 5.40
N ARG A 44 7.30 -0.21 4.18
CA ARG A 44 6.51 0.00 2.96
C ARG A 44 5.16 -0.70 3.03
N LEU A 45 5.16 -1.98 3.43
CA LEU A 45 3.94 -2.77 3.59
C LEU A 45 3.05 -2.24 4.72
N LEU A 46 3.64 -1.73 5.80
CA LEU A 46 2.91 -1.07 6.86
C LEU A 46 2.24 0.20 6.35
N VAL A 47 2.93 1.04 5.57
CA VAL A 47 2.33 2.24 4.97
C VAL A 47 1.18 1.86 4.04
N GLU A 48 1.36 0.86 3.18
CA GLU A 48 0.29 0.35 2.31
C GLU A 48 -0.93 -0.13 3.11
N ARG A 49 -0.70 -0.87 4.21
CA ARG A 49 -1.76 -1.32 5.11
C ARG A 49 -2.48 -0.14 5.77
N LEU A 50 -1.75 0.85 6.28
CA LEU A 50 -2.32 2.01 6.94
C LEU A 50 -3.10 2.89 5.96
N LEU A 51 -2.62 3.03 4.73
CA LEU A 51 -3.36 3.68 3.64
C LEU A 51 -4.72 2.99 3.43
N ASN A 52 -4.72 1.67 3.25
CA ASN A 52 -5.91 0.89 2.91
C ASN A 52 -6.87 0.64 4.08
N THR A 53 -6.45 0.83 5.33
CA THR A 53 -7.29 0.53 6.52
C THR A 53 -7.64 1.77 7.33
N CYS A 54 -6.89 2.86 7.18
CA CYS A 54 -7.05 4.07 8.00
C CYS A 54 -7.26 5.32 7.15
N LEU A 55 -6.38 5.59 6.17
CA LEU A 55 -6.47 6.84 5.38
C LEU A 55 -7.60 6.79 4.34
N VAL A 56 -7.66 5.70 3.58
CA VAL A 56 -8.67 5.43 2.54
C VAL A 56 -9.15 3.98 2.73
N PRO A 57 -10.04 3.72 3.71
CA PRO A 57 -10.44 2.35 4.05
C PRO A 57 -11.10 1.63 2.87
N TYR A 58 -10.56 0.47 2.50
CA TYR A 58 -11.04 -0.28 1.32
C TYR A 58 -12.46 -0.81 1.49
N GLN A 59 -12.93 -0.98 2.73
CA GLN A 59 -14.26 -1.49 3.08
C GLN A 59 -15.39 -0.48 2.78
N LEU A 60 -15.05 0.80 2.57
CA LEU A 60 -16.06 1.81 2.26
C LEU A 60 -16.63 1.63 0.85
N PRO A 61 -17.90 2.02 0.62
CA PRO A 61 -18.48 2.11 -0.71
C PRO A 61 -17.61 2.96 -1.64
N ALA A 62 -17.61 2.64 -2.94
CA ALA A 62 -16.72 3.27 -3.92
C ALA A 62 -16.80 4.81 -3.93
N ALA A 63 -18.01 5.37 -3.82
CA ALA A 63 -18.22 6.82 -3.79
C ALA A 63 -17.57 7.46 -2.54
N GLU A 64 -17.78 6.89 -1.36
CA GLU A 64 -17.21 7.40 -0.11
C GLU A 64 -15.69 7.24 -0.06
N ARG A 65 -15.19 6.12 -0.58
CA ARG A 65 -13.75 5.87 -0.73
C ARG A 65 -13.10 6.90 -1.65
N MET A 66 -13.75 7.24 -2.76
CA MET A 66 -13.25 8.26 -3.69
C MET A 66 -13.24 9.66 -3.06
N LYS A 67 -14.28 10.04 -2.31
CA LYS A 67 -14.29 11.31 -1.55
C LYS A 67 -13.12 11.40 -0.58
N LYS A 68 -12.84 10.33 0.17
CA LYS A 68 -11.69 10.27 1.08
C LYS A 68 -10.35 10.34 0.35
N LEU A 69 -10.20 9.62 -0.76
CA LEU A 69 -8.99 9.68 -1.58
C LEU A 69 -8.77 11.10 -2.15
N TYR A 70 -9.82 11.72 -2.69
CA TYR A 70 -9.75 13.08 -3.21
C TYR A 70 -9.34 14.08 -2.12
N HIS A 71 -9.98 14.00 -0.94
CA HIS A 71 -9.61 14.85 0.19
C HIS A 71 -8.17 14.61 0.66
N LEU A 72 -7.72 13.35 0.73
CA LEU A 72 -6.34 13.01 1.08
C LEU A 72 -5.38 13.69 0.11
N LEU A 73 -5.54 13.46 -1.20
CA LEU A 73 -4.65 13.99 -2.24
C LEU A 73 -4.65 15.53 -2.29
N GLY A 74 -5.77 16.17 -2.00
CA GLY A 74 -5.86 17.63 -1.96
C GLY A 74 -5.29 18.28 -0.70
N THR A 75 -4.83 17.50 0.28
CA THR A 75 -4.44 18.04 1.59
C THR A 75 -3.13 17.49 2.15
N VAL A 76 -2.48 16.56 1.44
CA VAL A 76 -1.13 16.09 1.78
C VAL A 76 -0.06 17.00 1.17
N ASP A 77 1.16 16.95 1.72
CA ASP A 77 2.29 17.70 1.15
C ASP A 77 2.89 17.05 -0.12
N ASP A 78 3.72 17.80 -0.85
CA ASP A 78 4.36 17.33 -2.09
C ASP A 78 5.19 16.06 -1.90
N HIS A 79 5.79 15.87 -0.72
CA HIS A 79 6.63 14.70 -0.45
C HIS A 79 5.77 13.45 -0.24
N ALA A 80 4.63 13.59 0.43
CA ALA A 80 3.63 12.57 0.61
C ALA A 80 2.93 12.21 -0.71
N ILE A 81 2.69 13.18 -1.61
CA ILE A 81 2.20 12.91 -2.98
C ILE A 81 3.19 12.04 -3.74
N LYS A 82 4.50 12.35 -3.69
CA LYS A 82 5.54 11.54 -4.34
C LYS A 82 5.59 10.12 -3.77
N ALA A 83 5.53 9.99 -2.44
CA ALA A 83 5.46 8.68 -1.78
C ALA A 83 4.23 7.87 -2.22
N PHE A 84 3.06 8.52 -2.30
CA PHE A 84 1.83 7.89 -2.77
C PHE A 84 1.96 7.43 -4.23
N MET A 85 2.53 8.23 -5.12
CA MET A 85 2.76 7.83 -6.51
C MET A 85 3.69 6.62 -6.60
N GLU A 86 4.76 6.59 -5.81
CA GLU A 86 5.71 5.48 -5.81
C GLU A 86 5.08 4.19 -5.27
N LEU A 87 4.21 4.31 -4.26
CA LEU A 87 3.37 3.22 -3.77
C LEU A 87 2.48 2.67 -4.89
N GLN A 88 1.78 3.52 -5.64
CA GLN A 88 0.91 3.06 -6.73
C GLN A 88 1.69 2.34 -7.85
N LYS A 89 2.88 2.85 -8.20
CA LYS A 89 3.76 2.19 -9.19
C LYS A 89 4.22 0.82 -8.70
N ASN A 90 4.63 0.72 -7.43
CA ASN A 90 5.03 -0.56 -6.84
C ASN A 90 3.87 -1.57 -6.86
N GLN A 91 2.67 -1.15 -6.45
CA GLN A 91 1.49 -2.00 -6.51
C GLN A 91 1.16 -2.45 -7.94
N LEU A 92 1.30 -1.58 -8.93
CA LEU A 92 1.13 -1.95 -10.34
C LEU A 92 2.17 -2.99 -10.77
N CYS A 93 3.43 -2.81 -10.40
CA CYS A 93 4.51 -3.76 -10.69
C CYS A 93 4.21 -5.14 -10.09
N VAL A 94 3.84 -5.20 -8.80
CA VAL A 94 3.50 -6.45 -8.12
C VAL A 94 2.28 -7.12 -8.77
N ARG A 95 1.21 -6.37 -9.09
CA ARG A 95 0.03 -6.92 -9.79
C ARG A 95 0.40 -7.54 -11.14
N LYS A 96 1.26 -6.89 -11.92
CA LYS A 96 1.74 -7.43 -13.20
C LYS A 96 2.55 -8.72 -13.00
N LEU A 97 3.48 -8.74 -12.05
CA LEU A 97 4.27 -9.94 -11.74
C LEU A 97 3.38 -11.13 -11.34
N VAL A 98 2.36 -10.90 -10.49
CA VAL A 98 1.40 -11.94 -10.09
C VAL A 98 0.57 -12.39 -11.30
N LEU A 99 0.07 -11.46 -12.12
CA LEU A 99 -0.70 -11.81 -13.32
C LEU A 99 0.11 -12.66 -14.29
N GLU A 100 1.34 -12.25 -14.60
CA GLU A 100 2.25 -12.99 -15.46
C GLU A 100 2.56 -14.38 -14.89
N TRP A 101 2.77 -14.48 -13.58
CA TRP A 101 2.96 -15.76 -12.89
C TRP A 101 1.73 -16.67 -12.99
N LEU A 102 0.52 -16.11 -12.83
CA LEU A 102 -0.73 -16.86 -13.00
C LEU A 102 -0.93 -17.34 -14.44
N GLU A 103 -0.57 -16.54 -15.44
CA GLU A 103 -0.65 -16.96 -16.84
C GLU A 103 0.29 -18.14 -17.15
N LEU A 104 1.46 -18.21 -16.50
CA LEU A 104 2.37 -19.35 -16.67
C LEU A 104 1.75 -20.66 -16.17
N HIS A 105 1.03 -20.63 -15.04
CA HIS A 105 0.33 -21.79 -14.51
C HIS A 105 -0.85 -22.28 -15.38
N ARG A 106 -1.34 -21.45 -16.31
CA ARG A 106 -2.38 -21.84 -17.28
C ARG A 106 -1.81 -22.50 -18.53
N ARG A 107 -0.50 -22.45 -18.76
CA ARG A 107 0.15 -23.08 -19.90
C ARG A 107 0.39 -24.56 -19.61
N SER A 108 0.55 -25.36 -20.66
CA SER A 108 1.01 -26.74 -20.53
C SER A 108 2.35 -26.79 -19.81
N TYR A 109 2.49 -27.72 -18.88
CA TYR A 109 3.75 -27.89 -18.13
C TYR A 109 4.89 -28.30 -19.07
N THR A 110 5.95 -27.51 -19.10
CA THR A 110 7.24 -27.85 -19.72
C THR A 110 8.40 -27.43 -18.81
N VAL A 111 9.61 -27.91 -19.11
CA VAL A 111 10.81 -27.53 -18.36
C VAL A 111 11.07 -26.02 -18.44
N GLU A 112 10.78 -25.40 -19.58
CA GLU A 112 10.91 -23.97 -19.83
C GLU A 112 9.90 -23.18 -19.00
N VAL A 113 8.62 -23.60 -19.00
CA VAL A 113 7.57 -22.99 -18.17
C VAL A 113 7.91 -23.09 -16.68
N SER A 114 8.42 -24.24 -16.23
CA SER A 114 8.88 -24.42 -14.84
C SER A 114 10.02 -23.46 -14.47
N LYS A 115 10.99 -23.25 -15.37
CA LYS A 115 12.06 -22.26 -15.17
C LYS A 115 11.50 -20.83 -15.11
N GLU A 116 10.59 -20.46 -16.01
CA GLU A 116 9.94 -19.14 -16.01
C GLU A 116 9.15 -18.87 -14.72
N ILE A 117 8.44 -19.88 -14.22
CA ILE A 117 7.73 -19.81 -12.93
C ILE A 117 8.72 -19.52 -11.80
N GLY A 118 9.85 -20.23 -11.75
CA GLY A 118 10.90 -20.02 -10.75
C GLY A 118 11.49 -18.60 -10.79
N LEU A 119 11.71 -18.05 -11.99
CA LEU A 119 12.17 -16.65 -12.15
C LEU A 119 11.13 -15.64 -11.66
N LYS A 120 9.85 -15.84 -11.96
CA LYS A 120 8.77 -14.97 -11.47
C LYS A 120 8.62 -15.05 -9.95
N LEU A 121 8.73 -16.23 -9.37
CA LEU A 121 8.68 -16.44 -7.92
C LEU A 121 9.86 -15.73 -7.22
N GLN A 122 11.06 -15.81 -7.79
CA GLN A 122 12.23 -15.07 -7.28
C GLN A 122 12.05 -13.55 -7.38
N ALA A 123 11.39 -13.05 -8.42
CA ALA A 123 11.09 -11.62 -8.54
C ALA A 123 10.05 -11.19 -7.49
N LEU A 124 8.99 -11.97 -7.28
CA LEU A 124 7.95 -11.72 -6.28
C LEU A 124 8.47 -11.77 -4.84
N SER A 125 9.45 -12.63 -4.55
CA SER A 125 10.03 -12.74 -3.20
C SER A 125 10.74 -11.49 -2.73
N ARG A 126 11.25 -10.67 -3.66
CA ARG A 126 11.83 -9.35 -3.36
C ARG A 126 10.78 -8.29 -3.00
N CYS A 127 9.50 -8.57 -3.19
CA CYS A 127 8.39 -7.70 -2.81
C CYS A 127 7.79 -8.09 -1.44
N LEU A 128 8.36 -9.08 -0.75
CA LEU A 128 7.89 -9.57 0.55
C LEU A 128 8.94 -9.33 1.64
N PRO A 129 8.52 -9.23 2.91
CA PRO A 129 9.43 -9.01 4.03
C PRO A 129 10.26 -10.28 4.34
N GLU A 130 9.71 -11.47 4.05
CA GLU A 130 10.38 -12.76 4.19
C GLU A 130 10.40 -13.52 2.85
N PRO A 131 11.42 -13.30 2.01
CA PRO A 131 11.52 -13.93 0.69
C PRO A 131 11.55 -15.46 0.73
N VAL A 132 12.07 -16.02 1.83
CA VAL A 132 12.36 -17.45 2.00
C VAL A 132 11.09 -18.31 2.09
N LYS A 133 9.98 -17.76 2.62
CA LYS A 133 8.72 -18.51 2.74
C LYS A 133 8.06 -18.80 1.39
N LEU A 134 8.36 -18.03 0.35
CA LEU A 134 7.84 -18.27 -1.00
C LEU A 134 8.55 -19.40 -1.74
N MET A 135 9.78 -19.77 -1.38
CA MET A 135 10.51 -20.85 -2.05
C MET A 135 9.89 -22.25 -1.81
N ASN A 136 8.86 -22.34 -0.97
CA ASN A 136 8.11 -23.56 -0.69
C ASN A 136 6.84 -23.71 -1.55
N PHE A 137 6.56 -22.77 -2.46
CA PHE A 137 5.46 -22.80 -3.43
C PHE A 137 6.00 -23.07 -4.84
#